data_AF-A0A0F8Y1F7-F1
#
_entry.id   AF-A0A0F8Y1F7-F1
#
_cell.length_a   1.000
_cell.length_b   1.000
_cell.length_c   1.000
_cell.angle_alpha   90.00
_cell.angle_beta   90.00
_cell.angle_gamma   90.00
#
_symmetry.space_group_name_H-M   'P 1'
#
loop_
_entity.id
_entity.type
_entity.pdbx_description
1 polymer ?
#
loop_
_entity_poly.entity_id
_entity_poly.type
_entity_poly.pdbx_seq_one_letter_code
_entity_poly.pdbx_strand_id
1 'polypeptide(L)'
;MLLTTKAAPIVEALSDSDVVIVDTETSSLYPWKDGKILAGIGVKPLGGKMFYLPVRHKNGGKQASHKQLLLVCEALRGKILVFHNPKFDLAVLWQEGINLIDD
;
A
#
# COMPACT_ATOMS: atom_id res chain seq x y z
N MET A 1 5.19 9.81 -10.21
CA MET A 1 4.28 9.19 -9.22
C MET A 1 2.92 9.85 -9.35
N LEU A 2 1.85 9.06 -9.49
CA LEU A 2 0.47 9.52 -9.62
C LEU A 2 -0.23 9.43 -8.26
N LEU A 3 -0.76 10.56 -7.78
CA LEU A 3 -1.55 10.60 -6.56
C LEU A 3 -3.01 10.25 -6.86
N THR A 4 -3.59 9.31 -6.13
CA THR A 4 -5.01 8.95 -6.24
C THR A 4 -5.57 8.58 -4.89
N THR A 5 -6.85 8.85 -4.64
CA THR A 5 -7.58 8.34 -3.46
C THR A 5 -8.51 7.18 -3.79
N LYS A 6 -8.47 6.70 -5.03
CA LYS A 6 -9.28 5.61 -5.56
C LYS A 6 -8.39 4.45 -5.96
N ALA A 7 -8.82 3.24 -5.63
CA ALA A 7 -8.15 1.99 -5.96
C ALA A 7 -8.18 1.70 -7.47
N ALA A 8 -9.29 2.00 -8.15
CA ALA A 8 -9.52 1.65 -9.56
C ALA A 8 -8.32 1.90 -10.50
N PRO A 9 -7.70 3.10 -10.57
CA PRO A 9 -6.54 3.33 -11.44
C PRO A 9 -5.30 2.51 -11.05
N ILE A 10 -5.13 2.16 -9.77
CA ILE A 10 -4.03 1.32 -9.30
C ILE A 10 -4.31 -0.13 -9.70
N VAL A 11 -5.53 -0.62 -9.44
CA VAL A 11 -5.97 -1.98 -9.77
C VAL A 11 -5.89 -2.23 -11.28
N GLU A 12 -6.32 -1.28 -12.10
CA GLU A 12 -6.19 -1.34 -13.55
C GLU A 12 -4.72 -1.46 -13.98
N ALA A 13 -3.82 -0.66 -13.40
CA ALA A 13 -2.40 -0.74 -13.72
C ALA A 13 -1.73 -2.05 -13.24
N LEU A 14 -2.34 -2.75 -12.28
CA LEU A 14 -1.85 -4.02 -11.74
C LEU A 14 -2.30 -5.23 -12.56
N SER A 15 -3.28 -5.11 -13.47
CA SER A 15 -3.83 -6.27 -14.20
C SER A 15 -2.79 -7.00 -15.03
N ASP A 16 -1.84 -6.26 -15.61
CA ASP A 16 -0.92 -6.77 -16.62
C ASP A 16 0.51 -7.01 -16.07
N SER A 17 0.66 -7.04 -14.74
CA SER A 17 1.98 -7.16 -14.11
C SER A 17 1.99 -8.14 -12.96
N ASP A 18 2.86 -9.14 -13.05
CA ASP A 18 3.07 -10.14 -12.00
C ASP A 18 4.03 -9.66 -10.91
N VAL A 19 4.87 -8.65 -11.20
CA VAL A 19 5.87 -8.13 -10.27
C VAL A 19 5.54 -6.70 -9.89
N VAL A 20 5.41 -6.43 -8.60
CA VAL A 20 4.98 -5.13 -8.09
C VAL A 20 5.89 -4.67 -6.97
N ILE A 21 6.40 -3.44 -7.09
CA ILE A 21 7.13 -2.77 -6.02
C ILE A 21 6.12 -2.11 -5.08
N VAL A 22 6.27 -2.35 -3.78
CA VAL A 22 5.39 -1.83 -2.73
C VAL A 22 6.23 -1.19 -1.62
N ASP A 23 5.74 -0.08 -1.09
CA ASP A 23 6.40 0.65 0.00
C ASP A 23 5.34 1.37 0.87
N THR A 24 5.55 1.42 2.19
CA THR A 24 4.62 2.07 3.13
C THR A 24 5.21 3.34 3.71
N GLU A 25 4.39 4.39 3.75
CA GLU A 25 4.72 5.65 4.42
C GLU A 25 4.02 5.68 5.78
N THR A 26 4.71 6.13 6.83
CA THR A 26 4.21 6.03 8.20
C THR A 26 4.47 7.27 9.03
N SER A 27 3.74 7.41 10.14
CA SER A 27 3.95 8.47 11.14
C SER A 27 4.93 8.08 12.26
N SER A 28 5.47 6.86 12.26
CA SER A 28 6.35 6.33 13.30
C SER A 28 7.21 5.16 12.78
N LEU A 29 8.32 4.87 13.46
CA LEU A 29 9.18 3.70 13.22
C LEU A 29 8.77 2.47 14.05
N TYR A 30 7.70 2.54 14.85
CA TYR A 30 7.33 1.48 15.82
C TYR A 30 5.92 0.93 15.61
N PRO A 31 5.68 0.12 14.55
CA PRO A 31 4.34 -0.37 14.21
C PRO A 31 3.66 -1.17 15.34
N TRP A 32 4.43 -1.95 16.10
CA TRP A 32 3.90 -2.75 17.21
C TRP A 32 3.51 -1.95 18.45
N LYS A 33 4.12 -0.77 18.63
CA LYS A 33 3.88 0.10 19.78
C LYS A 33 2.78 1.12 19.48
N ASP A 34 2.82 1.69 18.29
CA ASP A 34 2.00 2.85 17.93
C ASP A 34 0.77 2.47 17.07
N GLY A 35 0.66 1.21 16.66
CA GLY A 35 -0.53 0.64 16.03
C GLY A 35 -0.76 1.14 14.59
N LYS A 36 -1.93 1.74 14.34
CA LYS A 36 -2.36 2.20 13.00
C LYS A 36 -1.64 3.47 12.56
N ILE A 37 -0.39 3.30 12.12
CA ILE A 37 0.53 4.38 11.75
C ILE A 37 0.66 4.61 10.24
N LEU A 38 0.00 3.81 9.40
CA LEU A 38 0.05 3.96 7.94
C LEU A 38 -0.44 5.36 7.52
N ALA A 39 0.42 6.12 6.88
CA ALA A 39 0.11 7.40 6.26
C ALA A 39 -0.28 7.24 4.79
N GLY A 40 0.32 6.28 4.06
CA GLY A 40 -0.03 5.96 2.69
C GLY A 40 0.78 4.77 2.15
N ILE A 41 0.42 4.29 0.96
CA ILE A 41 1.11 3.18 0.28
C ILE A 41 1.52 3.58 -1.13
N GLY A 42 2.79 3.34 -1.46
CA GLY A 42 3.33 3.42 -2.80
C GLY A 42 3.19 2.08 -3.52
N VAL A 43 2.73 2.10 -4.76
CA VAL A 43 2.56 0.89 -5.59
C VAL A 43 3.08 1.16 -6.99
N LYS A 44 3.94 0.27 -7.49
CA LYS A 44 4.51 0.39 -8.84
C LYS A 44 4.62 -0.99 -9.49
N PRO A 45 3.74 -1.31 -10.46
CA PRO A 45 3.94 -2.45 -11.36
C PRO A 45 5.31 -2.36 -12.07
N LEU A 46 5.97 -3.49 -12.32
CA LEU A 46 7.21 -3.52 -13.08
C LEU A 46 6.95 -3.01 -14.51
N GLY A 47 7.73 -2.03 -14.97
CA GLY A 47 7.51 -1.35 -16.25
C GLY A 47 6.29 -0.39 -16.30
N GLY A 48 5.46 -0.35 -15.26
CA GLY A 48 4.25 0.48 -15.19
C GLY A 48 4.43 1.84 -14.52
N LYS A 49 3.33 2.59 -14.47
CA LYS A 49 3.25 3.86 -13.75
C LYS A 49 3.33 3.63 -12.23
N MET A 50 3.99 4.54 -11.52
CA MET A 50 4.03 4.53 -10.05
C MET A 50 2.85 5.32 -9.49
N PHE A 51 2.18 4.77 -8.47
CA PHE A 51 1.05 5.36 -7.78
C PHE A 51 1.35 5.56 -6.29
N TYR A 52 0.65 6.53 -5.71
CA TYR A 52 0.61 6.75 -4.27
C TYR A 52 -0.84 6.89 -3.81
N LEU A 53 -1.23 6.07 -2.83
CA LEU A 53 -2.53 6.09 -2.18
C LEU A 53 -2.36 6.66 -0.76
N PRO A 54 -2.73 7.93 -0.50
CA PRO A 54 -2.66 8.51 0.83
C PRO A 54 -3.82 7.96 1.68
N VAL A 55 -3.57 7.62 2.94
CA VAL A 55 -4.55 7.00 3.86
C VAL A 55 -4.80 7.89 5.09
N ARG A 56 -3.75 8.43 5.71
CA ARG A 56 -3.86 9.12 7.00
C ARG A 56 -2.84 10.26 7.17
N HIS A 57 -2.62 11.07 6.15
CA HIS A 57 -1.78 12.27 6.28
C HIS A 57 -2.44 13.30 7.20
N LYS A 58 -1.71 13.78 8.21
CA LYS A 58 -2.20 14.77 9.18
C LYS A 58 -2.47 16.15 8.56
N ASN A 59 -1.86 16.47 7.42
CA ASN A 59 -1.86 17.83 6.84
C ASN A 59 -3.08 18.14 5.95
N GLY A 60 -4.18 17.39 6.06
CA GLY A 60 -5.48 17.80 5.51
C GLY A 60 -5.71 17.57 4.01
N GLY A 61 -4.88 16.79 3.32
CA GLY A 61 -5.13 16.39 1.93
C GLY A 61 -6.27 15.39 1.78
N LYS A 62 -6.78 15.19 0.56
CA LYS A 62 -7.74 14.10 0.28
C LYS A 62 -7.08 12.76 0.60
N GLN A 63 -7.72 11.96 1.45
CA GLN A 63 -7.27 10.62 1.81
C GLN A 63 -8.17 9.57 1.17
N ALA A 64 -7.60 8.41 0.87
CA ALA A 64 -8.33 7.21 0.54
C ALA A 64 -9.01 6.66 1.80
N SER A 65 -10.19 6.07 1.64
CA SER A 65 -10.80 5.32 2.74
C SER A 65 -10.09 3.99 2.92
N HIS A 66 -10.21 3.39 4.10
CA HIS A 66 -9.67 2.06 4.36
C HIS A 66 -10.20 1.01 3.37
N LYS A 67 -11.45 1.13 2.90
CA LYS A 67 -11.99 0.28 1.82
C LYS A 67 -11.20 0.37 0.51
N GLN A 68 -10.72 1.56 0.14
CA GLN A 68 -9.90 1.71 -1.06
C GLN A 68 -8.51 1.09 -0.88
N LEU A 69 -7.93 1.20 0.32
CA LEU A 69 -6.69 0.50 0.67
C LEU A 69 -6.87 -1.02 0.53
N LEU A 70 -7.93 -1.58 1.11
CA LEU A 70 -8.22 -3.02 1.00
C LEU A 70 -8.34 -3.48 -0.46
N LEU A 71 -9.04 -2.73 -1.31
CA LEU A 71 -9.15 -3.08 -2.73
C LEU A 71 -7.79 -3.11 -3.47
N VAL A 72 -6.87 -2.20 -3.12
CA VAL A 72 -5.51 -2.23 -3.66
C VAL A 72 -4.76 -3.45 -3.16
N CYS A 73 -4.81 -3.72 -1.85
CA CYS A 73 -4.12 -4.87 -1.25
C CYS A 73 -4.65 -6.22 -1.74
N GLU A 74 -5.94 -6.35 -1.98
CA GLU A 74 -6.52 -7.55 -2.61
C GLU A 74 -6.00 -7.75 -4.04
N ALA A 75 -5.85 -6.68 -4.81
CA ALA A 75 -5.26 -6.77 -6.16
C ALA A 75 -3.75 -7.06 -6.17
N LEU A 76 -3.07 -6.90 -5.02
CA LEU A 76 -1.66 -7.27 -4.85
C LEU A 76 -1.49 -8.76 -4.51
N ARG A 77 -2.52 -9.45 -4.04
CA ARG A 77 -2.45 -10.88 -3.70
C ARG A 77 -2.10 -11.73 -4.92
N GLY A 78 -1.33 -12.79 -4.69
CA GLY A 78 -0.85 -13.70 -5.74
C GLY A 78 0.23 -13.11 -6.67
N LYS A 79 0.64 -11.85 -6.49
CA LYS A 79 1.73 -11.22 -7.24
C LYS A 79 3.05 -11.38 -6.52
N ILE A 80 4.15 -11.26 -7.27
CA ILE A 80 5.50 -11.15 -6.72
C ILE A 80 5.70 -9.73 -6.20
N LEU A 81 5.70 -9.58 -4.88
CA LEU A 81 5.86 -8.28 -4.23
C LEU A 81 7.33 -8.02 -3.89
N VAL A 82 7.83 -6.87 -4.33
CA VAL A 82 9.19 -6.41 -4.07
C VAL A 82 9.15 -5.23 -3.09
N PHE A 83 9.87 -5.37 -1.99
CA PHE A 83 10.01 -4.36 -0.95
C PHE A 83 11.49 -4.09 -0.69
N HIS A 84 11.79 -2.95 -0.06
CA HIS A 84 13.05 -2.75 0.63
C HIS A 84 12.78 -2.83 2.13
N ASN A 85 13.32 -3.85 2.82
CA ASN A 85 13.00 -4.18 4.23
C ASN A 85 11.52 -4.59 4.47
N PRO A 86 11.03 -5.66 3.81
CA PRO A 86 9.62 -6.08 3.84
C PRO A 86 9.06 -6.30 5.25
N LYS A 87 9.90 -6.69 6.21
CA LYS A 87 9.48 -6.92 7.60
C LYS A 87 8.75 -5.71 8.19
N PHE A 88 9.18 -4.50 7.84
CA PHE A 88 8.57 -3.28 8.34
C PHE A 88 7.22 -3.02 7.68
N ASP A 89 7.16 -3.02 6.35
CA ASP A 89 5.93 -2.76 5.60
C ASP A 89 4.83 -3.76 5.93
N LEU A 90 5.18 -5.05 6.03
CA LEU A 90 4.24 -6.09 6.41
C LEU A 90 3.71 -5.90 7.83
N ALA A 91 4.55 -5.48 8.77
CA ALA A 91 4.10 -5.16 10.13
C ALA A 91 3.14 -3.96 10.15
N VAL A 92 3.39 -2.93 9.32
CA VAL A 92 2.50 -1.76 9.18
C VAL A 92 1.15 -2.17 8.61
N LEU A 93 1.13 -2.98 7.53
CA LEU A 93 -0.09 -3.47 6.90
C LEU A 93 -0.88 -4.41 7.83
N TRP A 94 -0.19 -5.21 8.63
CA TRP A 94 -0.83 -6.07 9.63
C TRP A 94 -1.64 -5.28 10.66
N GLN A 95 -1.14 -4.11 11.09
CA GLN A 95 -1.89 -3.21 12.00
C GLN A 95 -3.16 -2.63 11.36
N GLU A 96 -3.23 -2.62 10.03
CA GLU A 96 -4.43 -2.27 9.25
C GLU A 96 -5.35 -3.50 9.00
N GLY A 97 -5.01 -4.68 9.52
CA GLY A 97 -5.77 -5.92 9.31
C GLY A 97 -5.52 -6.55 7.94
N ILE A 98 -4.39 -6.24 7.31
CA ILE A 98 -4.03 -6.70 5.97
C ILE A 98 -2.86 -7.67 6.07
N ASN A 99 -3.06 -8.90 5.58
CA ASN A 99 -2.00 -9.87 5.40
C ASN A 99 -1.77 -10.12 3.91
N LEU A 100 -0.62 -9.73 3.35
CA LEU A 100 -0.26 -9.95 1.95
C LEU A 100 0.53 -11.23 1.71
N ILE A 101 0.85 -11.98 2.76
CA ILE A 101 1.45 -13.31 2.65
C ILE A 101 0.30 -14.31 2.73
N ASP A 102 0.15 -15.12 1.69
CA ASP A 102 -0.75 -16.27 1.74
C ASP A 102 -0.07 -17.40 2.55
N ASP A 103 -0.85 -18.15 3.32
CA ASP A 103 -0.38 -19.27 4.16
C ASP A 103 0.09 -20.49 3.34
#